data_AF-A0A6I2WT37-F1
#
_entry.id   AF-A0A6I2WT37-F1
#
_cell.length_a   1.000
_cell.length_b   1.000
_cell.length_c   1.000
_cell.angle_alpha   90.00
_cell.angle_beta   90.00
_cell.angle_gamma   90.00
#
_symmetry.space_group_name_H-M   'P 1'
#
loop_
_entity.id
_entity.type
_entity.pdbx_description
1 polymer ?
#
loop_
_entity_poly.entity_id
_entity_poly.type
_entity_poly.pdbx_seq_one_letter_code
_entity_poly.pdbx_strand_id
1 'polypeptide(L)'
;MKIVTAIADPDKEKYITSLLFSQGCNIVFRALSVINLKKFISNQTEPLIILYTKRFLTNPELQEFIKLSVKHRYVEVNLQNFSASKLLSEISTLEQSQKSYDIERISRVAAVLGTPGSPGVSTVANFLALYVSGEVIAASHHNLRPKSNTKVLNSSPDTLTEDIKSSQAAKIIVDAGSTLNLTSAFSDRRLNSRWLRYVVGSCSTLFYVVKSDDFGIEYLTTFLTDFDNLINPPKIVFILNQQKFDRPSQEIQSKFRNLLNEPRKFFLPYTNCLSQDFSLKSSIISPWRANSYRKQIAKIGSQAL
;
A
#
# COMPACT_ATOMS: atom_id res chain seq x y z
N MET A 1 11.00 -13.39 8.12
CA MET A 1 12.02 -12.99 9.13
C MET A 1 11.43 -11.94 10.07
N LYS A 2 11.33 -12.25 11.37
CA LYS A 2 10.81 -11.33 12.40
C LYS A 2 11.96 -10.54 13.00
N ILE A 3 11.97 -9.23 12.75
CA ILE A 3 12.99 -8.30 13.22
C ILE A 3 12.47 -7.52 14.41
N VAL A 4 13.33 -7.34 15.41
CA VAL A 4 13.17 -6.37 16.49
C VAL A 4 14.24 -5.30 16.32
N THR A 5 13.86 -4.02 16.36
CA THR A 5 14.83 -2.92 16.37
C THR A 5 15.02 -2.39 17.79
N ALA A 6 16.27 -2.20 18.18
CA ALA A 6 16.72 -1.67 19.46
C ALA A 6 17.81 -0.63 19.17
N ILE A 7 17.40 0.45 18.47
CA ILE A 7 18.29 1.45 17.90
C ILE A 7 18.07 2.77 18.65
N ALA A 8 19.13 3.28 19.28
CA ALA A 8 19.04 4.47 20.15
C ALA A 8 18.70 5.78 19.43
N ASP A 9 18.99 5.87 18.12
CA ASP A 9 18.76 7.07 17.30
C ASP A 9 17.45 6.90 16.50
N PRO A 10 16.39 7.69 16.79
CA PRO A 10 15.08 7.53 16.16
C PRO A 10 15.07 7.78 14.66
N ASP A 11 15.88 8.73 14.17
CA ASP A 11 15.92 9.10 12.75
C ASP A 11 16.65 8.04 11.95
N LYS A 12 17.77 7.53 12.48
CA LYS A 12 18.48 6.39 11.89
C LYS A 12 17.67 5.11 11.99
N GLU A 13 16.97 4.88 13.10
CA GLU A 13 16.07 3.73 13.23
C GLU A 13 14.98 3.77 12.16
N LYS A 14 14.39 4.95 11.92
CA LYS A 14 13.39 5.14 10.86
C LYS A 14 13.97 4.78 9.49
N TYR A 15 15.15 5.27 9.15
CA TYR A 15 15.84 4.95 7.90
C TYR A 15 16.10 3.44 7.74
N ILE A 16 16.65 2.79 8.78
CA ILE A 16 16.95 1.35 8.77
C ILE A 16 15.68 0.52 8.69
N THR A 17 14.65 0.92 9.42
CA THR A 17 13.32 0.31 9.37
C THR A 17 12.75 0.35 7.95
N SER A 18 12.82 1.51 7.29
CA SER A 18 12.40 1.66 5.89
C SER A 18 13.20 0.77 4.93
N LEU A 19 14.52 0.69 5.11
CA LEU A 19 15.39 -0.20 4.32
C LEU A 19 15.01 -1.67 4.50
N LEU A 20 14.87 -2.14 5.74
CA LEU A 20 14.53 -3.54 6.00
C LEU A 20 13.15 -3.90 5.46
N PHE A 21 12.21 -2.95 5.55
CA PHE A 21 10.90 -3.12 4.96
C PHE A 21 10.95 -3.20 3.44
N SER A 22 11.78 -2.40 2.76
CA SER A 22 11.94 -2.52 1.30
C SER A 22 12.44 -3.91 0.90
N GLN A 23 13.24 -4.55 1.76
CA GLN A 23 13.76 -5.91 1.57
C GLN A 23 12.77 -7.02 2.03
N GLY A 24 11.52 -6.67 2.33
CA GLY A 24 10.50 -7.66 2.73
C GLY A 24 10.61 -8.17 4.17
N CYS A 25 11.41 -7.51 5.02
CA CYS A 25 11.51 -7.90 6.42
C CYS A 25 10.25 -7.55 7.21
N ASN A 26 9.90 -8.37 8.21
CA ASN A 26 8.77 -8.11 9.10
C ASN A 26 9.28 -7.58 10.43
N ILE A 27 9.17 -6.28 10.69
CA ILE A 27 9.55 -5.68 11.97
C ILE A 27 8.39 -5.85 12.95
N VAL A 28 8.58 -6.76 13.91
CA VAL A 28 7.54 -7.16 14.87
C VAL A 28 7.54 -6.33 16.14
N PHE A 29 8.65 -5.68 16.47
CA PHE A 29 8.77 -4.84 17.66
C PHE A 29 9.85 -3.77 17.50
N ARG A 30 9.60 -2.59 18.06
CA ARG A 30 10.57 -1.50 18.19
C ARG A 30 10.76 -1.21 19.65
N ALA A 31 11.93 -1.51 20.18
CA ALA A 31 12.27 -1.30 21.57
C ALA A 31 12.66 0.16 21.79
N LEU A 32 11.90 0.84 22.66
CA LEU A 32 12.20 2.22 23.09
C LEU A 32 13.13 2.26 24.31
N SER A 33 13.29 1.14 25.00
CA SER A 33 14.19 0.99 26.15
C SER A 33 14.62 -0.46 26.32
N VAL A 34 15.72 -0.67 27.04
CA VAL A 34 16.23 -2.01 27.39
C VAL A 34 15.18 -2.82 28.15
N ILE A 35 14.42 -2.18 29.05
CA ILE A 35 13.34 -2.80 29.83
C ILE A 35 12.23 -3.30 28.90
N ASN A 36 11.84 -2.51 27.89
CA ASN A 36 10.81 -2.89 26.93
C ASN A 36 11.26 -4.06 26.05
N LEU A 37 12.54 -4.06 25.66
CA LEU A 37 13.13 -5.18 24.92
C LEU A 37 13.09 -6.48 25.74
N LYS A 38 13.49 -6.41 27.02
CA LYS A 38 13.49 -7.56 27.93
C LYS A 38 12.10 -8.16 28.11
N LYS A 39 11.10 -7.31 28.41
CA LYS A 39 9.70 -7.74 28.54
C LYS A 39 9.16 -8.39 27.27
N PHE A 40 9.49 -7.82 26.10
CA PHE A 40 9.04 -8.38 24.83
C PHE A 40 9.68 -9.75 24.60
N ILE A 41 11.01 -9.85 24.66
CA ILE A 41 11.77 -11.07 24.38
C ILE A 41 11.37 -12.23 25.30
N SER A 42 11.18 -11.99 26.60
CA SER A 42 10.79 -13.04 27.56
C SER A 42 9.47 -13.72 27.19
N ASN A 43 8.59 -13.05 26.46
CA ASN A 43 7.27 -13.55 26.08
C ASN A 43 7.22 -14.16 24.68
N GLN A 44 8.34 -14.22 23.96
CA GLN A 44 8.37 -14.72 22.58
C GLN A 44 8.80 -16.18 22.54
N THR A 45 8.03 -17.00 21.86
CA THR A 45 8.33 -18.43 21.66
C THR A 45 9.21 -18.65 20.43
N GLU A 46 9.03 -17.85 19.38
CA GLU A 46 9.75 -17.95 18.11
C GLU A 46 11.14 -17.26 18.12
N PRO A 47 12.08 -17.71 17.26
CA PRO A 47 13.36 -17.03 17.06
C PRO A 47 13.18 -15.67 16.39
N LEU A 48 14.02 -14.70 16.78
CA LEU A 48 13.95 -13.30 16.32
C LEU A 48 15.34 -12.82 15.93
N ILE A 49 15.40 -11.85 15.02
CA ILE A 49 16.62 -11.08 14.75
C ILE A 49 16.50 -9.73 15.44
N ILE A 50 17.41 -9.42 16.35
CA ILE A 50 17.44 -8.20 17.13
C ILE A 50 18.55 -7.31 16.58
N LEU A 51 18.15 -6.25 15.88
CA LEU A 51 19.06 -5.22 15.41
C LEU A 51 19.28 -4.21 16.52
N TYR A 52 20.51 -4.09 17.01
CA TYR A 52 20.81 -3.22 18.15
C TYR A 52 21.96 -2.27 17.85
N THR A 53 22.00 -1.13 18.52
CA THR A 53 23.20 -0.27 18.54
C THR A 53 23.90 -0.39 19.89
N LYS A 54 25.24 -0.22 19.93
CA LYS A 54 26.01 -0.19 21.19
C LYS A 54 25.57 0.90 22.17
N ARG A 55 24.93 1.96 21.67
CA ARG A 55 24.33 3.00 22.50
C ARG A 55 23.02 2.56 23.16
N PHE A 56 22.33 1.58 22.59
CA PHE A 56 21.08 1.04 23.14
C PHE A 56 21.34 -0.17 24.06
N LEU A 57 22.16 -1.12 23.61
CA LEU A 57 22.59 -2.27 24.39
C LEU A 57 24.10 -2.23 24.57
N THR A 58 24.54 -2.12 25.82
CA THR A 58 25.94 -2.28 26.18
C THR A 58 26.36 -3.75 26.10
N ASN A 59 27.68 -4.02 26.02
CA ASN A 59 28.18 -5.39 25.97
C ASN A 59 27.73 -6.25 27.18
N PRO A 60 27.73 -5.76 28.43
CA PRO A 60 27.19 -6.52 29.57
C PRO A 60 25.70 -6.86 29.42
N GLU A 61 24.86 -5.90 29.01
CA GLU A 61 23.43 -6.14 28.80
C GLU A 61 23.20 -7.16 27.68
N LEU A 62 23.93 -7.05 26.57
CA LEU A 62 23.86 -8.03 25.48
C LEU A 62 24.14 -9.45 25.97
N GLN A 63 25.14 -9.64 26.83
CA GLN A 63 25.43 -10.94 27.42
C GLN A 63 24.30 -11.46 28.30
N GLU A 64 23.60 -10.58 29.04
CA GLU A 64 22.39 -10.98 29.77
C GLU A 64 21.28 -11.43 28.82
N PHE A 65 21.06 -10.70 27.74
CA PHE A 65 20.04 -11.03 26.74
C PHE A 65 20.31 -12.36 26.03
N ILE A 66 21.57 -12.62 25.65
CA ILE A 66 21.99 -13.90 25.05
C ILE A 66 21.76 -15.05 26.04
N LYS A 67 22.08 -14.86 27.33
CA LYS A 67 21.82 -15.87 28.38
C LYS A 67 20.34 -16.09 28.63
N LEU A 68 19.52 -15.04 28.56
CA LEU A 68 18.07 -15.08 28.76
C LEU A 68 17.38 -15.92 27.67
N SER A 69 17.86 -15.82 26.42
CA SER A 69 17.22 -16.47 25.28
C SER A 69 18.21 -16.68 24.12
N VAL A 70 18.91 -17.82 24.16
CA VAL A 70 19.89 -18.24 23.13
C VAL A 70 19.30 -18.45 21.73
N LYS A 71 17.98 -18.51 21.60
CA LYS A 71 17.30 -18.67 20.30
C LYS A 71 17.21 -17.38 19.48
N HIS A 72 17.38 -16.21 20.09
CA HIS A 72 17.39 -14.95 19.34
C HIS A 72 18.79 -14.66 18.82
N ARG A 73 18.84 -14.04 17.65
CA ARG A 73 20.09 -13.61 17.01
C ARG A 73 20.22 -12.10 17.18
N TYR A 74 21.42 -11.63 17.47
CA TYR A 74 21.72 -10.22 17.71
C TYR A 74 22.67 -9.72 16.63
N VAL A 75 22.29 -8.66 15.94
CA VAL A 75 23.09 -8.04 14.87
C VAL A 75 23.35 -6.59 15.26
N GLU A 76 24.63 -6.23 15.33
CA GLU A 76 25.03 -4.87 15.66
C GLU A 76 24.87 -3.96 14.45
N VAL A 77 24.19 -2.84 14.66
CA VAL A 77 24.11 -1.73 13.70
C VAL A 77 25.08 -0.64 14.16
N ASN A 78 26.14 -0.45 13.39
CA ASN A 78 27.00 0.71 13.55
C ASN A 78 26.39 1.92 12.81
N LEU A 79 25.94 2.93 13.56
CA LEU A 79 25.29 4.11 12.97
C LEU A 79 26.25 5.08 12.27
N GLN A 80 27.54 5.06 12.63
CA GLN A 80 28.55 5.96 12.06
C GLN A 80 29.01 5.48 10.69
N ASN A 81 29.24 4.17 10.56
CA ASN A 81 29.69 3.53 9.31
C ASN A 81 28.61 2.62 8.74
N PHE A 82 27.36 3.11 8.73
CA PHE A 82 26.22 2.31 8.30
C PHE A 82 26.32 1.97 6.81
N SER A 83 26.27 0.67 6.49
CA SER A 83 26.18 0.17 5.13
C SER A 83 24.96 -0.73 5.00
N ALA A 84 24.05 -0.33 4.11
CA ALA A 84 22.84 -1.09 3.79
C ALA A 84 23.17 -2.48 3.25
N SER A 85 24.11 -2.58 2.31
CA SER A 85 24.50 -3.85 1.70
C SER A 85 25.12 -4.81 2.73
N LYS A 86 25.96 -4.28 3.64
CA LYS A 86 26.58 -5.08 4.70
C LYS A 86 25.52 -5.62 5.67
N LEU A 87 24.63 -4.77 6.16
CA LEU A 87 23.54 -5.19 7.05
C LEU A 87 22.69 -6.28 6.39
N LEU A 88 22.32 -6.09 5.13
CA LEU A 88 21.48 -7.06 4.41
C LEU A 88 22.22 -8.38 4.15
N SER A 89 23.53 -8.34 3.89
CA SER A 89 24.34 -9.55 3.77
C SER A 89 24.47 -10.31 5.11
N GLU A 90 24.65 -9.60 6.22
CA GLU A 90 24.69 -10.20 7.56
C GLU A 90 23.34 -10.80 7.93
N ILE A 91 22.26 -10.16 7.51
CA ILE A 91 20.90 -10.67 7.71
C ILE A 91 20.60 -11.89 6.81
N SER A 92 21.09 -11.91 5.56
CA SER A 92 20.77 -12.94 4.56
C SER A 92 21.63 -14.21 4.67
N THR A 93 22.88 -14.09 5.11
CA THR A 93 23.80 -15.22 5.38
C THR A 93 23.38 -16.06 6.58
N LEU A 94 22.43 -15.56 7.38
CA LEU A 94 21.87 -16.25 8.54
C LEU A 94 20.76 -17.22 8.12
N GLU A 95 21.13 -18.41 7.65
CA GLU A 95 20.19 -19.50 7.32
C GLU A 95 19.24 -19.80 8.50
N GLN A 96 17.93 -19.55 8.28
CA GLN A 96 16.85 -20.53 8.43
C GLN A 96 15.48 -19.89 8.14
N SER A 97 14.77 -20.51 7.18
CA SER A 97 13.39 -20.24 6.78
C SER A 97 13.13 -18.78 6.38
N GLN A 98 13.55 -18.44 5.16
CA GLN A 98 12.70 -17.59 4.35
C GLN A 98 11.31 -18.23 4.33
N LYS A 99 10.39 -17.79 5.19
CA LYS A 99 9.09 -17.43 4.64
C LYS A 99 9.43 -16.28 3.70
N SER A 100 9.66 -16.61 2.43
CA SER A 100 9.29 -15.65 1.41
C SER A 100 7.85 -15.28 1.77
N TYR A 101 7.61 -14.01 2.06
CA TYR A 101 6.30 -13.54 1.65
C TYR A 101 6.42 -13.57 0.15
N ASP A 102 6.04 -14.69 -0.47
CA ASP A 102 5.61 -14.63 -1.85
C ASP A 102 4.51 -13.58 -1.81
N ILE A 103 4.83 -12.39 -2.30
CA ILE A 103 3.84 -11.41 -2.69
C ILE A 103 3.17 -12.07 -3.89
N GLU A 104 2.36 -13.09 -3.62
CA GLU A 104 1.62 -13.83 -4.62
C GLU A 104 0.47 -12.92 -5.02
N ARG A 105 0.80 -11.98 -5.91
CA ARG A 105 -0.17 -11.04 -6.45
C ARG A 105 -1.27 -11.83 -7.10
N ILE A 106 -2.47 -11.63 -6.60
CA ILE A 106 -3.62 -12.37 -7.08
C ILE A 106 -4.09 -11.66 -8.35
N SER A 107 -3.99 -12.34 -9.50
CA SER A 107 -4.27 -11.76 -10.82
C SER A 107 -5.65 -11.10 -10.93
N ARG A 108 -6.65 -11.65 -10.23
CA ARG A 108 -8.02 -11.11 -10.17
C ARG A 108 -8.24 -9.95 -9.18
N VAL A 109 -7.23 -9.55 -8.41
CA VAL A 109 -7.32 -8.46 -7.43
C VAL A 109 -6.69 -7.19 -8.01
N ALA A 110 -7.47 -6.12 -8.08
CA ALA A 110 -6.97 -4.78 -8.33
C ALA A 110 -7.27 -3.86 -7.15
N ALA A 111 -6.40 -2.88 -6.92
CA ALA A 111 -6.56 -1.91 -5.84
C ALA A 111 -6.72 -0.50 -6.42
N VAL A 112 -7.57 0.32 -5.80
CA VAL A 112 -7.71 1.74 -6.13
C VAL A 112 -7.22 2.55 -4.94
N LEU A 113 -6.19 3.35 -5.18
CA LEU A 113 -5.55 4.27 -4.26
C LEU A 113 -5.61 5.67 -4.87
N GLY A 114 -5.45 6.73 -4.09
CA GLY A 114 -5.31 8.06 -4.68
C GLY A 114 -4.57 9.07 -3.84
N THR A 115 -4.48 10.29 -4.37
CA THR A 115 -3.96 11.44 -3.65
C THR A 115 -4.88 11.81 -2.47
N PRO A 116 -4.39 12.56 -1.47
CA PRO A 116 -5.26 13.24 -0.51
C PRO A 116 -6.24 14.21 -1.18
N GLY A 117 -7.24 14.69 -0.44
CA GLY A 117 -8.15 15.74 -0.92
C GLY A 117 -9.35 15.26 -1.74
N SER A 118 -9.82 14.04 -1.51
CA SER A 118 -11.01 13.46 -2.16
C SER A 118 -10.92 13.34 -3.70
N PRO A 119 -9.91 12.64 -4.26
CA PRO A 119 -9.77 12.46 -5.70
C PRO A 119 -10.83 11.50 -6.28
N GLY A 120 -11.67 10.87 -5.46
CA GLY A 120 -12.75 9.98 -5.89
C GLY A 120 -12.40 8.49 -5.93
N VAL A 121 -11.48 8.02 -5.08
CA VAL A 121 -11.06 6.61 -4.96
C VAL A 121 -12.25 5.66 -4.87
N SER A 122 -13.12 5.85 -3.86
CA SER A 122 -14.29 5.00 -3.63
C SER A 122 -15.29 5.02 -4.79
N THR A 123 -15.44 6.15 -5.47
CA THR A 123 -16.28 6.27 -6.68
C THR A 123 -15.72 5.44 -7.82
N VAL A 124 -14.41 5.58 -8.10
CA VAL A 124 -13.73 4.82 -9.16
C VAL A 124 -13.77 3.33 -8.86
N ALA A 125 -13.49 2.91 -7.62
CA ALA A 125 -13.55 1.52 -7.19
C ALA A 125 -14.93 0.90 -7.43
N ASN A 126 -16.00 1.60 -7.02
CA ASN A 126 -17.37 1.15 -7.25
C ASN A 126 -17.72 1.01 -8.73
N PHE A 127 -17.40 2.00 -9.55
CA PHE A 127 -17.73 1.98 -10.98
C PHE A 127 -16.95 0.92 -11.74
N LEU A 128 -15.67 0.73 -11.42
CA LEU A 128 -14.86 -0.35 -12.00
C LEU A 128 -15.44 -1.71 -11.65
N ALA A 129 -15.75 -1.95 -10.37
CA ALA A 129 -16.35 -3.20 -9.92
C ALA A 129 -17.71 -3.45 -10.57
N LEU A 130 -18.56 -2.42 -10.68
CA LEU A 130 -19.85 -2.50 -11.37
C LEU A 130 -19.68 -2.87 -12.85
N TYR A 131 -18.70 -2.28 -13.54
CA TYR A 131 -18.42 -2.55 -14.96
C TYR A 131 -17.99 -4.00 -15.19
N VAL A 132 -17.09 -4.52 -14.36
CA VAL A 132 -16.60 -5.91 -14.48
C VAL A 132 -17.50 -6.95 -13.79
N SER A 133 -18.66 -6.52 -13.25
CA SER A 133 -19.53 -7.36 -12.42
C SER A 133 -18.76 -8.06 -11.27
N GLY A 134 -17.80 -7.35 -10.68
CA GLY A 134 -16.94 -7.83 -9.60
C GLY A 134 -17.47 -7.47 -8.21
N GLU A 135 -16.63 -7.72 -7.21
CA GLU A 135 -16.88 -7.35 -5.81
C GLU A 135 -15.96 -6.20 -5.38
N VAL A 136 -16.44 -5.36 -4.46
CA VAL A 136 -15.60 -4.36 -3.78
C VAL A 136 -15.23 -4.88 -2.40
N ILE A 137 -13.95 -4.82 -2.05
CA ILE A 137 -13.53 -4.95 -0.65
C ILE A 137 -13.11 -3.57 -0.15
N ALA A 138 -13.72 -3.11 0.93
CA ALA A 138 -13.42 -1.84 1.56
C ALA A 138 -12.91 -2.08 2.98
N ALA A 139 -12.13 -1.13 3.48
CA ALA A 139 -11.68 -1.18 4.86
C ALA A 139 -12.88 -0.98 5.80
N SER A 140 -12.99 -1.78 6.86
CA SER A 140 -14.13 -1.76 7.80
C SER A 140 -14.38 -0.42 8.50
N HIS A 141 -13.37 0.43 8.55
CA HIS A 141 -13.40 1.78 9.15
C HIS A 141 -13.74 2.87 8.13
N HIS A 142 -13.90 2.52 6.85
CA HIS A 142 -14.22 3.44 5.76
C HIS A 142 -15.65 3.18 5.27
N ASN A 143 -16.43 4.25 5.15
CA ASN A 143 -17.72 4.18 4.49
C ASN A 143 -17.51 4.33 2.98
N LEU A 144 -17.57 3.22 2.25
CA LEU A 144 -17.54 3.24 0.80
C LEU A 144 -18.71 4.09 0.29
N ARG A 145 -18.40 5.17 -0.42
CA ARG A 145 -19.38 6.07 -1.02
C ARG A 145 -18.98 6.43 -2.45
N PRO A 146 -19.96 6.61 -3.35
CA PRO A 146 -21.40 6.37 -3.14
C PRO A 146 -21.74 4.87 -3.05
N LYS A 147 -22.91 4.56 -2.48
CA LYS A 147 -23.42 3.18 -2.47
C LYS A 147 -23.86 2.77 -3.87
N SER A 148 -23.62 1.51 -4.23
CA SER A 148 -23.98 0.94 -5.52
C SER A 148 -24.64 -0.43 -5.32
N ASN A 149 -25.11 -1.04 -6.41
CA ASN A 149 -25.61 -2.43 -6.39
C ASN A 149 -24.47 -3.47 -6.35
N THR A 150 -23.21 -3.03 -6.38
CA THR A 150 -22.06 -3.92 -6.27
C THR A 150 -22.00 -4.52 -4.88
N LYS A 151 -21.70 -5.82 -4.78
CA LYS A 151 -21.47 -6.46 -3.48
C LYS A 151 -20.20 -5.86 -2.85
N VAL A 152 -20.36 -5.33 -1.64
CA VAL A 152 -19.28 -4.74 -0.85
C VAL A 152 -19.02 -5.60 0.38
N LEU A 153 -17.77 -6.02 0.55
CA LEU A 153 -17.30 -6.70 1.75
C LEU A 153 -16.42 -5.73 2.56
N ASN A 154 -16.73 -5.60 3.85
CA ASN A 154 -15.91 -4.81 4.76
C ASN A 154 -14.88 -5.72 5.43
N SER A 155 -13.60 -5.44 5.21
CA SER A 155 -12.49 -6.24 5.70
C SER A 155 -11.63 -5.45 6.69
N SER A 156 -10.99 -6.16 7.60
CA SER A 156 -9.86 -5.64 8.38
C SER A 156 -8.54 -5.97 7.67
N PRO A 157 -7.41 -5.34 8.04
CA PRO A 157 -6.10 -5.72 7.50
C PRO A 157 -5.75 -7.20 7.72
N ASP A 158 -6.17 -7.76 8.87
CA ASP A 158 -5.83 -9.13 9.26
C ASP A 158 -6.66 -10.19 8.55
N THR A 159 -7.89 -9.84 8.14
CA THR A 159 -8.81 -10.77 7.45
C THR A 159 -8.73 -10.68 5.93
N LEU A 160 -8.10 -9.63 5.38
CA LEU A 160 -8.12 -9.33 3.93
C LEU A 160 -7.73 -10.51 3.05
N THR A 161 -6.70 -11.27 3.45
CA THR A 161 -6.23 -12.41 2.66
C THR A 161 -7.27 -13.53 2.61
N GLU A 162 -7.93 -13.81 3.74
CA GLU A 162 -8.99 -14.82 3.84
C GLU A 162 -10.25 -14.36 3.11
N ASP A 163 -10.59 -13.09 3.23
CA ASP A 163 -11.71 -12.44 2.53
C ASP A 163 -11.52 -12.49 1.00
N ILE A 164 -10.30 -12.25 0.51
CA ILE A 164 -9.99 -12.42 -0.92
C ILE A 164 -10.11 -13.89 -1.33
N LYS A 165 -9.55 -14.83 -0.55
CA LYS A 165 -9.57 -16.27 -0.88
C LYS A 165 -10.97 -16.86 -0.88
N SER A 166 -11.83 -16.44 0.04
CA SER A 166 -13.22 -16.91 0.17
C SER A 166 -14.16 -16.32 -0.87
N SER A 167 -13.84 -15.15 -1.43
CA SER A 167 -14.64 -14.52 -2.49
C SER A 167 -14.57 -15.33 -3.79
N GLN A 168 -15.75 -15.70 -4.31
CA GLN A 168 -15.92 -16.37 -5.60
C GLN A 168 -15.93 -15.41 -6.80
N ALA A 169 -15.75 -14.10 -6.58
CA ALA A 169 -15.81 -13.11 -7.64
C ALA A 169 -14.66 -13.27 -8.65
N ALA A 170 -15.00 -13.18 -9.94
CA ALA A 170 -14.02 -13.22 -11.02
C ALA A 170 -13.03 -12.04 -10.98
N LYS A 171 -13.47 -10.89 -10.45
CA LYS A 171 -12.64 -9.70 -10.19
C LYS A 171 -13.00 -9.10 -8.83
N ILE A 172 -11.96 -8.69 -8.10
CA ILE A 172 -12.07 -8.01 -6.81
C ILE A 172 -11.40 -6.64 -6.95
N ILE A 173 -12.12 -5.59 -6.59
CA ILE A 173 -11.62 -4.23 -6.54
C ILE A 173 -11.50 -3.78 -5.09
N VAL A 174 -10.31 -3.45 -4.63
CA VAL A 174 -10.08 -3.05 -3.25
C VAL A 174 -9.97 -1.53 -3.14
N ASP A 175 -10.77 -0.91 -2.26
CA ASP A 175 -10.60 0.50 -1.91
C ASP A 175 -9.46 0.65 -0.90
N ALA A 176 -8.32 1.16 -1.37
CA ALA A 176 -7.10 1.32 -0.60
C ALA A 176 -7.03 2.67 0.16
N GLY A 177 -7.98 3.58 -0.06
CA GLY A 177 -7.95 4.94 0.47
C GLY A 177 -6.96 5.84 -0.27
N SER A 178 -6.23 6.68 0.47
CA SER A 178 -5.30 7.66 -0.11
C SER A 178 -3.93 7.61 0.56
N THR A 179 -2.86 7.77 -0.22
CA THR A 179 -1.51 7.99 0.30
C THR A 179 -0.67 8.84 -0.65
N LEU A 180 0.37 9.46 -0.08
CA LEU A 180 1.46 10.08 -0.82
C LEU A 180 2.70 9.20 -0.86
N ASN A 181 2.95 8.41 0.19
CA ASN A 181 4.19 7.68 0.39
C ASN A 181 3.87 6.26 0.84
N LEU A 182 4.03 5.30 -0.07
CA LEU A 182 3.89 3.87 0.20
C LEU A 182 5.01 3.36 1.10
N THR A 183 6.27 3.80 0.92
CA THR A 183 7.38 3.30 1.76
C THR A 183 7.15 3.60 3.24
N SER A 184 6.78 4.85 3.55
CA SER A 184 6.47 5.25 4.93
C SER A 184 5.21 4.57 5.46
N ALA A 185 4.18 4.41 4.63
CA ALA A 185 2.96 3.70 5.04
C ALA A 185 3.23 2.21 5.29
N PHE A 186 4.15 1.57 4.56
CA PHE A 186 4.50 0.17 4.82
C PHE A 186 5.30 -0.02 6.10
N SER A 187 5.98 1.03 6.55
CA SER A 187 6.74 1.05 7.81
C SER A 187 5.90 1.36 9.05
N ASP A 188 4.70 1.91 8.85
CA ASP A 188 3.81 2.34 9.93
C ASP A 188 2.87 1.20 10.35
N ARG A 189 2.74 1.04 11.67
CA ARG A 189 1.94 -0.01 12.32
C ARG A 189 0.46 0.36 12.51
N ARG A 190 0.06 1.60 12.20
CA ARG A 190 -1.33 2.05 12.31
C ARG A 190 -2.24 1.29 11.34
N LEU A 191 -3.53 1.24 11.66
CA LEU A 191 -4.51 0.40 10.97
C LEU A 191 -4.59 0.69 9.45
N ASN A 192 -4.59 1.96 9.04
CA ASN A 192 -4.64 2.37 7.63
C ASN A 192 -3.35 1.99 6.88
N SER A 193 -2.21 2.10 7.55
CA SER A 193 -0.89 1.78 7.03
C SER A 193 -0.74 0.27 6.81
N ARG A 194 -1.24 -0.53 7.76
CA ARG A 194 -1.36 -2.00 7.63
C ARG A 194 -2.32 -2.39 6.50
N TRP A 195 -3.50 -1.76 6.43
CA TRP A 195 -4.46 -1.95 5.34
C TRP A 195 -3.78 -1.78 3.99
N LEU A 196 -3.16 -0.62 3.76
CA LEU A 196 -2.51 -0.30 2.52
C LEU A 196 -1.39 -1.29 2.14
N ARG A 197 -0.59 -1.72 3.13
CA ARG A 197 0.45 -2.73 2.93
C ARG A 197 -0.13 -4.05 2.39
N TYR A 198 -1.17 -4.59 3.03
CA TYR A 198 -1.76 -5.85 2.58
C TYR A 198 -2.46 -5.71 1.23
N VAL A 199 -3.12 -4.57 0.99
CA VAL A 199 -3.78 -4.29 -0.30
C VAL A 199 -2.77 -4.24 -1.44
N VAL A 200 -1.69 -3.45 -1.30
CA VAL A 200 -0.66 -3.31 -2.34
C VAL A 200 0.15 -4.61 -2.52
N GLY A 201 0.34 -5.38 -1.44
CA GLY A 201 0.95 -6.71 -1.51
C GLY A 201 0.09 -7.75 -2.24
N SER A 202 -1.23 -7.62 -2.20
CA SER A 202 -2.13 -8.65 -2.76
C SER A 202 -2.57 -8.36 -4.19
N CYS A 203 -2.51 -7.10 -4.64
CA CYS A 203 -3.04 -6.70 -5.94
C CYS A 203 -2.05 -6.93 -7.10
N SER A 204 -2.60 -7.33 -8.24
CA SER A 204 -1.86 -7.42 -9.51
C SER A 204 -1.75 -6.06 -10.20
N THR A 205 -2.81 -5.25 -10.09
CA THR A 205 -2.93 -3.92 -10.68
C THR A 205 -3.29 -2.89 -9.61
N LEU A 206 -2.59 -1.77 -9.60
CA LEU A 206 -2.82 -0.62 -8.73
C LEU A 206 -3.27 0.58 -9.57
N PHE A 207 -4.48 1.06 -9.32
CA PHE A 207 -4.97 2.33 -9.87
C PHE A 207 -4.60 3.45 -8.91
N TYR A 208 -3.90 4.48 -9.40
CA TYR A 208 -3.59 5.68 -8.64
C TYR A 208 -4.40 6.87 -9.16
N VAL A 209 -5.37 7.31 -8.37
CA VAL A 209 -6.34 8.36 -8.72
C VAL A 209 -5.83 9.71 -8.22
N VAL A 210 -5.63 10.62 -9.16
CA VAL A 210 -5.16 11.97 -8.94
C VAL A 210 -6.31 12.94 -9.19
N LYS A 211 -6.53 13.88 -8.26
CA LYS A 211 -7.50 14.94 -8.45
C LYS A 211 -7.00 15.94 -9.50
N SER A 212 -7.88 16.42 -10.38
CA SER A 212 -7.53 17.40 -11.42
C SER A 212 -7.43 18.83 -10.87
N ASP A 213 -6.48 19.06 -9.94
CA ASP A 213 -6.07 20.36 -9.42
C ASP A 213 -4.55 20.41 -9.18
N ASP A 214 -4.00 21.60 -8.89
CA ASP A 214 -2.55 21.76 -8.71
C ASP A 214 -2.00 20.92 -7.54
N PHE A 215 -2.75 20.81 -6.43
CA PHE A 215 -2.37 19.96 -5.30
C PHE A 215 -2.28 18.49 -5.71
N GLY A 216 -3.23 17.99 -6.52
CA GLY A 216 -3.18 16.64 -7.07
C GLY A 216 -1.90 16.36 -7.87
N ILE A 217 -1.44 17.34 -8.66
CA ILE A 217 -0.20 17.25 -9.43
C ILE A 217 1.04 17.23 -8.52
N GLU A 218 1.07 18.09 -7.49
CA GLU A 218 2.16 18.11 -6.49
C GLU A 218 2.24 16.78 -5.71
N TYR A 219 1.08 16.27 -5.31
CA TYR A 219 0.94 14.98 -4.64
C TYR A 219 1.38 13.82 -5.52
N LEU A 220 1.03 13.82 -6.81
CA LEU A 220 1.51 12.84 -7.76
C LEU A 220 3.03 12.86 -7.88
N THR A 221 3.64 14.03 -7.96
CA THR A 221 5.10 14.17 -8.05
C THR A 221 5.80 13.53 -6.85
N THR A 222 5.28 13.78 -5.65
CA THR A 222 5.77 13.17 -4.41
C THR A 222 5.62 11.65 -4.44
N PHE A 223 4.44 11.17 -4.85
CA PHE A 223 4.15 9.74 -4.95
C PHE A 223 5.06 9.02 -5.94
N LEU A 224 5.32 9.59 -7.13
CA LEU A 224 6.20 8.98 -8.12
C LEU A 224 7.61 8.79 -7.56
N THR A 225 8.12 9.81 -6.86
CA THR A 225 9.45 9.76 -6.23
C THR A 225 9.53 8.63 -5.20
N ASP A 226 8.47 8.41 -4.42
CA ASP A 226 8.40 7.31 -3.46
C ASP A 226 8.20 5.94 -4.12
N PHE A 227 7.35 5.88 -5.15
CA PHE A 227 6.98 4.66 -5.86
C PHE A 227 8.17 4.04 -6.60
N ASP A 228 9.05 4.87 -7.18
CA ASP A 228 10.27 4.42 -7.86
C ASP A 228 11.24 3.70 -6.90
N ASN A 229 11.12 3.91 -5.59
CA ASN A 229 11.93 3.22 -4.57
C ASN A 229 11.35 1.85 -4.17
N LEU A 230 10.18 1.46 -4.69
CA LEU A 230 9.56 0.18 -4.35
C LEU A 230 10.20 -0.97 -5.13
N ILE A 231 10.50 -2.07 -4.43
CA ILE A 231 11.02 -3.29 -5.05
C ILE A 231 9.84 -4.10 -5.57
N ASN A 232 9.87 -4.41 -6.87
CA ASN A 232 8.81 -5.15 -7.58
C ASN A 232 7.42 -4.55 -7.31
N PRO A 233 7.12 -3.30 -7.68
CA PRO A 233 5.81 -2.69 -7.43
C PRO A 233 4.72 -3.33 -8.32
N PRO A 234 3.42 -3.26 -7.92
CA PRO A 234 2.34 -3.75 -8.76
C PRO A 234 2.27 -2.92 -10.04
N LYS A 235 1.65 -3.49 -11.06
CA LYS A 235 1.42 -2.76 -12.30
C LYS A 235 0.54 -1.54 -12.00
N ILE A 236 1.07 -0.34 -12.24
CA ILE A 236 0.37 0.89 -11.92
C ILE A 236 -0.37 1.46 -13.13
N VAL A 237 -1.54 2.05 -12.87
CA VAL A 237 -2.36 2.77 -13.84
C VAL A 237 -2.77 4.09 -13.23
N PHE A 238 -2.44 5.18 -13.90
CA PHE A 238 -2.72 6.52 -13.39
C PHE A 238 -4.04 7.06 -13.94
N ILE A 239 -4.85 7.68 -13.08
CA ILE A 239 -6.15 8.24 -13.46
C ILE A 239 -6.20 9.68 -12.99
N LEU A 240 -6.28 10.64 -13.92
CA LEU A 240 -6.62 12.02 -13.61
C LEU A 240 -8.14 12.15 -13.56
N ASN A 241 -8.71 12.37 -12.38
CA ASN A 241 -10.15 12.38 -12.14
C ASN A 241 -10.70 13.80 -11.89
N GLN A 242 -12.00 13.96 -12.07
CA GLN A 242 -12.72 15.23 -11.91
C GLN A 242 -12.25 16.30 -12.92
N GLN A 243 -11.82 15.88 -14.11
CA GLN A 243 -11.34 16.79 -15.14
C GLN A 243 -12.50 17.63 -15.72
N LYS A 244 -12.38 18.96 -15.67
CA LYS A 244 -13.32 19.86 -16.36
C LYS A 244 -12.80 20.19 -17.75
N PHE A 245 -13.67 20.72 -18.60
CA PHE A 245 -13.34 21.11 -19.98
C PHE A 245 -13.08 22.62 -20.12
N ASP A 246 -12.46 23.23 -19.10
CA ASP A 246 -12.03 24.63 -19.11
C ASP A 246 -10.51 24.75 -19.32
N ARG A 247 -10.04 25.96 -19.65
CA ARG A 247 -8.62 26.24 -19.92
C ARG A 247 -7.70 25.84 -18.75
N PRO A 248 -8.01 26.18 -17.49
CA PRO A 248 -7.17 25.75 -16.36
C PRO A 248 -7.06 24.22 -16.25
N SER A 249 -8.16 23.48 -16.45
CA SER A 249 -8.10 22.02 -16.41
C SER A 249 -7.29 21.42 -17.56
N GLN A 250 -7.23 22.06 -18.72
CA GLN A 250 -6.36 21.63 -19.83
C GLN A 250 -4.87 21.80 -19.47
N GLU A 251 -4.53 22.85 -18.72
CA GLU A 251 -3.16 23.04 -18.21
C GLU A 251 -2.80 21.94 -17.20
N ILE A 252 -3.68 21.64 -16.24
CA ILE A 252 -3.50 20.51 -15.30
C ILE A 252 -3.35 19.18 -16.05
N GLN A 253 -4.18 18.94 -17.06
CA GLN A 253 -4.10 17.73 -17.89
C GLN A 253 -2.73 17.63 -18.58
N SER A 254 -2.20 18.75 -19.06
CA SER A 254 -0.88 18.81 -19.70
C SER A 254 0.24 18.53 -18.70
N LYS A 255 0.18 19.14 -17.49
CA LYS A 255 1.12 18.85 -16.39
C LYS A 255 1.13 17.36 -16.05
N PHE A 256 -0.05 16.76 -15.87
CA PHE A 256 -0.20 15.33 -15.59
C PHE A 256 0.40 14.43 -16.69
N ARG A 257 0.18 14.77 -17.97
CA ARG A 257 0.76 14.03 -19.09
C ARG A 257 2.28 14.11 -19.13
N ASN A 258 2.83 15.28 -18.84
CA ASN A 258 4.27 15.52 -18.86
C ASN A 258 5.00 14.82 -17.71
N LEU A 259 4.36 14.69 -16.55
CA LEU A 259 4.93 13.93 -15.41
C LEU A 259 4.98 12.42 -15.67
N LEU A 260 4.06 11.90 -16.48
CA LEU A 260 3.90 10.46 -16.69
C LEU A 260 4.39 10.07 -18.08
N ASN A 261 5.57 9.46 -18.15
CA ASN A 261 6.04 8.79 -19.37
C ASN A 261 5.28 7.48 -19.67
N GLU A 262 4.47 7.01 -18.73
CA GLU A 262 3.72 5.76 -18.82
C GLU A 262 2.59 5.79 -19.88
N PRO A 263 2.37 4.69 -20.63
CA PRO A 263 1.27 4.58 -21.59
C PRO A 263 -0.10 4.36 -20.91
N ARG A 264 -0.13 3.87 -19.67
CA ARG A 264 -1.36 3.51 -18.95
C ARG A 264 -1.87 4.66 -18.09
N LYS A 265 -2.28 5.74 -18.75
CA LYS A 265 -2.89 6.91 -18.11
C LYS A 265 -4.27 7.22 -18.69
N PHE A 266 -5.22 7.54 -17.82
CA PHE A 266 -6.61 7.79 -18.19
C PHE A 266 -7.12 9.11 -17.61
N PHE A 267 -8.15 9.66 -18.24
CA PHE A 267 -8.78 10.91 -17.85
C PHE A 267 -10.25 10.64 -17.59
N LEU A 268 -10.71 10.95 -16.38
CA LEU A 268 -12.11 10.84 -15.99
C LEU A 268 -12.71 12.25 -15.86
N PRO A 269 -13.76 12.55 -16.65
CA PRO A 269 -14.38 13.87 -16.63
C PRO A 269 -15.15 14.10 -15.34
N TYR A 270 -15.26 15.35 -14.92
CA TYR A 270 -16.17 15.75 -13.86
C TYR A 270 -17.63 15.56 -14.31
N THR A 271 -18.48 15.06 -13.41
CA THR A 271 -19.92 14.91 -13.65
C THR A 271 -20.72 15.11 -12.37
N ASN A 272 -21.85 15.82 -12.48
CA ASN A 272 -22.79 16.04 -11.38
C ASN A 272 -23.80 14.90 -11.21
N CYS A 273 -23.87 13.96 -12.16
CA CYS A 273 -24.93 12.95 -12.24
C CYS A 273 -24.55 11.58 -11.66
N LEU A 274 -23.45 11.48 -10.91
CA LEU A 274 -22.92 10.20 -10.42
C LEU A 274 -23.95 9.42 -9.58
N SER A 275 -24.77 10.09 -8.77
CA SER A 275 -25.79 9.45 -7.93
C SER A 275 -26.89 8.76 -8.74
N GLN A 276 -27.32 9.35 -9.86
CA GLN A 276 -28.30 8.76 -10.77
C GLN A 276 -27.70 7.57 -11.54
N ASP A 277 -26.39 7.57 -11.75
CA ASP A 277 -25.70 6.48 -12.42
C ASP A 277 -25.56 5.21 -11.55
N PHE A 278 -25.63 5.30 -10.23
CA PHE A 278 -25.54 4.10 -9.38
C PHE A 278 -26.88 3.38 -9.19
N SER A 279 -28.00 4.03 -9.47
CA SER A 279 -29.35 3.45 -9.28
C SER A 279 -29.87 2.64 -10.48
N LEU A 280 -29.24 2.76 -11.65
CA LEU A 280 -29.63 2.02 -12.85
C LEU A 280 -29.25 0.53 -12.71
N LYS A 281 -30.25 -0.37 -12.76
CA LYS A 281 -30.04 -1.82 -12.72
C LYS A 281 -29.08 -2.26 -13.83
N SER A 282 -28.12 -3.11 -13.45
CA SER A 282 -26.95 -3.56 -14.19
C SER A 282 -27.23 -4.48 -15.40
N SER A 283 -28.48 -4.61 -15.85
CA SER A 283 -28.76 -5.48 -17.00
C SER A 283 -28.43 -4.74 -18.30
N ILE A 284 -27.18 -4.90 -18.74
CA ILE A 284 -26.67 -4.55 -20.07
C ILE A 284 -26.65 -3.03 -20.30
N ILE A 285 -25.46 -2.46 -20.13
CA ILE A 285 -25.14 -1.08 -20.47
C ILE A 285 -25.39 -0.92 -21.98
N SER A 286 -26.51 -0.30 -22.35
CA SER A 286 -26.66 0.20 -23.71
C SER A 286 -25.56 1.26 -23.94
N PRO A 287 -24.65 1.07 -24.92
CA PRO A 287 -23.58 2.03 -25.21
C PRO A 287 -24.13 3.45 -25.51
N TRP A 288 -25.39 3.51 -25.94
CA TRP A 288 -26.11 4.71 -26.34
C TRP A 288 -26.57 5.58 -25.16
N ARG A 289 -26.64 5.05 -23.94
CA ARG A 289 -27.06 5.79 -22.72
C ARG A 289 -25.93 6.04 -21.72
N ALA A 290 -24.70 5.66 -22.04
CA ALA A 290 -23.56 5.89 -21.16
C ALA A 290 -23.05 7.33 -21.26
N ASN A 291 -22.94 8.02 -20.12
CA ASN A 291 -22.28 9.33 -20.07
C ASN A 291 -20.75 9.20 -20.29
N SER A 292 -20.08 10.33 -20.49
CA SER A 292 -18.64 10.38 -20.76
C SER A 292 -17.82 9.69 -19.67
N TYR A 293 -18.22 9.81 -18.40
CA TYR A 293 -17.57 9.15 -17.27
C TYR A 293 -17.63 7.62 -17.40
N ARG A 294 -18.82 7.05 -17.61
CA ARG A 294 -19.02 5.60 -17.78
C ARG A 294 -18.27 5.05 -18.99
N LYS A 295 -18.23 5.78 -20.10
CA LYS A 295 -17.45 5.39 -21.28
C LYS A 295 -15.96 5.28 -20.97
N GLN A 296 -15.41 6.20 -20.18
CA GLN A 296 -14.02 6.14 -19.75
C GLN A 296 -13.78 5.03 -18.72
N ILE A 297 -14.70 4.80 -17.77
CA ILE A 297 -14.62 3.64 -16.86
C ILE A 297 -14.60 2.33 -17.66
N ALA A 298 -15.47 2.17 -18.65
CA ALA A 298 -15.49 0.98 -19.50
C ALA A 298 -14.18 0.79 -20.26
N LYS A 299 -13.58 1.88 -20.76
CA LYS A 299 -12.26 1.86 -21.39
C LYS A 299 -11.16 1.44 -20.41
N ILE A 300 -11.18 1.96 -19.17
CA ILE A 300 -10.23 1.57 -18.14
C ILE A 300 -10.39 0.08 -17.82
N GLY A 301 -11.62 -0.36 -17.56
CA GLY A 301 -11.93 -1.74 -17.25
C GLY A 301 -11.49 -2.72 -18.34
N SER A 302 -11.68 -2.39 -19.62
CA SER A 302 -11.27 -3.29 -20.72
C SER A 302 -9.77 -3.30 -20.99
N GLN A 303 -9.03 -2.24 -20.66
CA GLN A 303 -7.60 -2.12 -20.96
C GLN A 303 -6.69 -2.43 -19.75
N ALA A 304 -7.23 -2.37 -18.54
CA ALA A 304 -6.46 -2.41 -17.30
C ALA A 304 -6.95 -3.41 -16.24
N LEU A 305 -8.12 -4.04 -16.40
CA LEU A 305 -8.60 -5.13 -15.54
C LEU A 305 -8.68 -6.44 -16.33
#